data_AF-A0A9W9HWF4-F1
#
_entry.id   AF-A0A9W9HWF4-F1
#
_cell.length_a   1.000
_cell.length_b   1.000
_cell.length_c   1.000
_cell.angle_alpha   90.00
_cell.angle_beta   90.00
_cell.angle_gamma   90.00
#
_symmetry.space_group_name_H-M   'P 1'
#
loop_
_entity.id
_entity.type
_entity.pdbx_description
1 polymer ?
#
loop_
_entity_poly.entity_id
_entity_poly.type
_entity_poly.pdbx_seq_one_letter_code
_entity_poly.pdbx_strand_id
1 'polypeptide(L)'
;MATVLLSPSAEAVPPRMVTSAAKSVVQPTISISPAPEKKKRGRRSRKNSVDVAGSKAKKSLLLDELGDALVDQMFTITPGLDDHLDVSSTPVVDHLRSHFTTSLTASSCASSRSSSSRTLTGVEITPATSLDDRESQKITASITSTAAPKLSIPHYPSTKSLRTSPPAGQQGAVFCLGDFSTMAAIQRLTAQYGRVAHMGILDHSYRFFVNKNCTGALSFKVKNGVAIVGGDPLCEPLMIPSLLSEFATYRRRHHWGLAFMGASASFVRDHAQPHGWTTIRFGTERVLNPQSNDVLLERSGKRIAVQNRQLLNRAKGGVTLGVYAPAVHGTDAELQTELVGIYEAWRAQRNLAAGPQAFITVYDPFALPALMTFVYSRGPDGTINGFAALRHLGEGGYHVDPCIAAPGAPKGISDLLIVAAMALLHRAGVSYLGFGFEPVDALAREDISGMASPLVGLTRELYGHTFHRLPLHGKKAYHDKFRPDPEQDSGLYLVFPGGLPGPRQFLAMIHMANISLRKLVLADLRALVSRRKDKAPSPPTPSSQSPGDHPVAGNG
;
A
#
# COMPACT_ATOMS: atom_id res chain seq x y z
N MET A 1 -68.25 -5.76 -5.78
CA MET A 1 -68.23 -4.46 -5.10
C MET A 1 -67.28 -3.56 -5.89
N ALA A 2 -67.78 -2.91 -6.95
CA ALA A 2 -68.29 -1.52 -6.93
C ALA A 2 -67.20 -0.54 -6.47
N THR A 3 -66.74 0.51 -7.17
CA THR A 3 -67.13 1.25 -8.40
C THR A 3 -65.98 2.28 -8.57
N VAL A 4 -65.22 2.31 -9.69
CA VAL A 4 -65.43 3.16 -10.90
C VAL A 4 -65.01 4.64 -10.67
N LEU A 5 -63.91 5.10 -11.31
CA LEU A 5 -63.82 6.03 -12.47
C LEU A 5 -63.49 7.48 -12.03
N LEU A 6 -62.75 8.37 -12.71
CA LEU A 6 -62.51 8.62 -14.15
C LEU A 6 -61.25 9.52 -14.34
N SER A 7 -60.47 9.26 -15.40
CA SER A 7 -59.58 10.22 -16.10
C SER A 7 -60.39 11.25 -16.92
N PRO A 8 -59.84 12.31 -17.57
CA PRO A 8 -58.96 12.22 -18.78
C PRO A 8 -57.87 13.35 -18.88
N SER A 9 -56.69 13.17 -19.51
CA SER A 9 -56.34 13.33 -20.96
C SER A 9 -56.99 14.56 -21.64
N ALA A 10 -56.33 15.41 -22.45
CA ALA A 10 -55.10 15.31 -23.25
C ALA A 10 -54.60 16.68 -23.77
N GLU A 11 -53.33 16.68 -24.20
CA GLU A 11 -52.76 17.31 -25.42
C GLU A 11 -52.49 18.84 -25.57
N ALA A 12 -51.22 19.16 -25.91
CA ALA A 12 -50.77 19.75 -27.19
C ALA A 12 -49.43 20.54 -27.06
N VAL A 13 -48.65 20.53 -28.14
CA VAL A 13 -47.21 20.87 -28.37
C VAL A 13 -47.17 21.86 -29.58
N PRO A 14 -46.06 22.50 -30.06
CA PRO A 14 -44.92 23.32 -29.56
C PRO A 14 -44.90 24.72 -30.30
N PRO A 15 -43.81 25.35 -30.85
CA PRO A 15 -42.35 25.44 -30.56
C PRO A 15 -41.77 26.91 -30.56
N ARG A 16 -40.48 27.12 -30.21
CA ARG A 16 -39.44 27.81 -31.05
C ARG A 16 -38.13 28.18 -30.32
N MET A 17 -37.05 28.08 -31.08
CA MET A 17 -35.63 28.40 -30.81
C MET A 17 -35.35 29.89 -30.54
N VAL A 18 -34.34 30.17 -29.69
CA VAL A 18 -33.39 31.29 -29.90
C VAL A 18 -31.97 30.85 -29.51
N THR A 19 -31.05 31.12 -30.42
CA THR A 19 -29.59 30.98 -30.40
C THR A 19 -28.90 31.98 -29.47
N SER A 20 -27.78 31.60 -28.82
CA SER A 20 -26.63 32.50 -28.68
C SER A 20 -25.34 31.71 -28.39
N ALA A 21 -24.29 32.02 -29.16
CA ALA A 21 -22.94 31.53 -29.00
C ALA A 21 -22.09 32.55 -28.23
N ALA A 22 -21.18 32.08 -27.36
CA ALA A 22 -20.02 32.85 -26.91
C ALA A 22 -18.86 31.92 -26.56
N LYS A 23 -17.70 32.18 -27.18
CA LYS A 23 -16.38 31.58 -26.93
C LYS A 23 -15.74 32.22 -25.69
N SER A 24 -14.96 31.46 -24.89
CA SER A 24 -13.60 31.82 -24.42
C SER A 24 -13.02 30.85 -23.37
N VAL A 25 -11.87 30.24 -23.73
CA VAL A 25 -10.58 29.99 -23.02
C VAL A 25 -10.50 29.91 -21.46
N VAL A 26 -9.69 28.93 -21.00
CA VAL A 26 -8.76 28.87 -19.83
C VAL A 26 -9.07 27.81 -18.74
N GLN A 27 -8.03 27.01 -18.43
CA GLN A 27 -7.89 25.92 -17.44
C GLN A 27 -8.23 26.31 -15.98
N PRO A 28 -8.69 25.37 -15.11
CA PRO A 28 -8.90 25.67 -13.70
C PRO A 28 -7.73 25.22 -12.82
N THR A 29 -6.93 26.19 -12.34
CA THR A 29 -6.20 26.10 -11.07
C THR A 29 -7.00 26.87 -10.03
N ILE A 30 -7.42 26.22 -8.94
CA ILE A 30 -8.27 26.86 -7.92
C ILE A 30 -7.42 27.78 -7.04
N SER A 31 -7.81 29.06 -6.98
CA SER A 31 -7.26 30.09 -6.11
C SER A 31 -8.38 30.79 -5.36
N ILE A 32 -8.22 30.92 -4.04
CA ILE A 32 -9.15 31.67 -3.19
C ILE A 32 -8.50 33.01 -2.79
N SER A 33 -9.13 34.12 -3.18
CA SER A 33 -8.73 35.50 -2.84
C SER A 33 -9.28 35.96 -1.48
N PRO A 34 -8.55 36.80 -0.71
CA PRO A 34 -9.15 37.60 0.37
C PRO A 34 -8.83 39.10 0.25
N ALA A 35 -9.70 39.96 0.79
CA ALA A 35 -9.41 41.39 1.11
C ALA A 35 -10.46 41.96 2.11
N PRO A 36 -10.22 43.08 2.81
CA PRO A 36 -9.10 43.35 3.74
C PRO A 36 -9.56 43.90 5.13
N GLU A 37 -8.58 44.13 6.01
CA GLU A 37 -8.68 44.56 7.44
C GLU A 37 -9.03 46.06 7.69
N LYS A 38 -9.64 46.39 8.87
CA LYS A 38 -8.96 47.09 10.01
C LYS A 38 -9.89 47.56 11.18
N LYS A 39 -9.36 47.33 12.39
CA LYS A 39 -9.61 47.79 13.80
C LYS A 39 -10.53 49.01 14.12
N LYS A 40 -11.33 48.89 15.21
CA LYS A 40 -11.15 49.60 16.52
C LYS A 40 -12.19 49.21 17.60
N ARG A 41 -11.77 49.28 18.88
CA ARG A 41 -12.52 49.04 20.14
C ARG A 41 -13.53 50.18 20.44
N GLY A 42 -14.69 49.84 21.01
CA GLY A 42 -15.64 50.78 21.66
C GLY A 42 -16.73 50.02 22.44
N ARG A 43 -17.04 50.48 23.66
CA ARG A 43 -17.86 49.80 24.69
C ARG A 43 -19.32 50.29 24.68
N ARG A 44 -20.27 49.34 24.79
CA ARG A 44 -21.70 49.40 25.20
C ARG A 44 -22.63 50.50 24.64
N SER A 45 -23.67 50.04 23.92
CA SER A 45 -25.05 50.53 24.08
C SER A 45 -26.04 49.46 23.58
N ARG A 46 -27.06 49.17 24.39
CA ARG A 46 -28.20 48.30 24.07
C ARG A 46 -29.18 49.11 23.20
N LYS A 47 -29.56 48.61 22.03
CA LYS A 47 -30.80 49.00 21.37
C LYS A 47 -31.36 47.83 20.57
N ASN A 48 -32.61 47.49 20.86
CA ASN A 48 -33.38 46.44 20.23
C ASN A 48 -33.61 46.76 18.75
N SER A 49 -33.34 45.80 17.86
CA SER A 49 -33.85 45.81 16.49
C SER A 49 -33.94 44.37 15.98
N VAL A 50 -35.18 43.90 15.86
CA VAL A 50 -35.77 42.93 14.92
C VAL A 50 -34.82 41.87 14.34
N ASP A 51 -35.05 40.62 14.77
CA ASP A 51 -34.44 39.41 14.22
C ASP A 51 -34.83 39.21 12.75
N VAL A 52 -33.93 39.60 11.84
CA VAL A 52 -33.86 38.99 10.51
C VAL A 52 -32.92 37.80 10.65
N ALA A 53 -33.49 36.60 10.59
CA ALA A 53 -32.76 35.35 10.61
C ALA A 53 -31.89 35.21 9.35
N GLY A 54 -30.73 35.85 9.36
CA GLY A 54 -29.64 35.53 8.46
C GLY A 54 -29.16 34.12 8.78
N SER A 55 -29.46 33.17 7.90
CA SER A 55 -28.79 31.88 7.85
C SER A 55 -27.28 32.13 7.93
N LYS A 56 -26.66 31.85 9.08
CA LYS A 56 -25.20 31.80 9.18
C LYS A 56 -24.77 30.74 8.18
N ALA A 57 -24.12 31.16 7.10
CA ALA A 57 -23.51 30.24 6.13
C ALA A 57 -22.78 29.15 6.93
N LYS A 58 -23.22 27.90 6.79
CA LYS A 58 -22.55 26.77 7.42
C LYS A 58 -21.09 26.84 7.01
N LYS A 59 -20.18 26.81 7.98
CA LYS A 59 -18.75 26.71 7.67
C LYS A 59 -18.56 25.48 6.79
N SER A 60 -17.98 25.66 5.61
CA SER A 60 -17.62 24.56 4.72
C SER A 60 -16.64 23.65 5.46
N LEU A 61 -16.96 22.35 5.50
CA LEU A 61 -16.04 21.37 6.05
C LEU A 61 -14.91 21.14 5.04
N LEU A 62 -13.71 20.80 5.53
CA LEU A 62 -12.62 20.36 4.66
C LEU A 62 -13.04 19.18 3.78
N LEU A 63 -13.90 18.31 4.29
CA LEU A 63 -14.50 17.23 3.52
C LEU A 63 -15.17 17.74 2.25
N ASP A 64 -15.99 18.78 2.33
CA ASP A 64 -16.72 19.29 1.17
C ASP A 64 -15.76 19.95 0.18
N GLU A 65 -14.88 20.83 0.69
CA GLU A 65 -13.88 21.54 -0.12
C GLU A 65 -12.93 20.58 -0.87
N LEU A 66 -12.42 19.56 -0.17
CA LEU A 66 -11.48 18.59 -0.74
C LEU A 66 -12.19 17.56 -1.60
N GLY A 67 -13.31 17.02 -1.14
CA GLY A 67 -14.05 15.97 -1.83
C GLY A 67 -14.50 16.44 -3.20
N ASP A 68 -15.11 17.62 -3.28
CA ASP A 68 -15.61 18.17 -4.55
C ASP A 68 -14.45 18.50 -5.50
N ALA A 69 -13.41 19.20 -5.01
CA ALA A 69 -12.27 19.59 -5.83
C ALA A 69 -11.48 18.40 -6.38
N LEU A 70 -11.35 17.30 -5.64
CA LEU A 70 -10.62 16.11 -6.09
C LEU A 70 -11.42 15.29 -7.09
N VAL A 71 -12.74 15.21 -6.89
CA VAL A 71 -13.66 14.53 -7.81
C VAL A 71 -13.72 15.28 -9.15
N ASP A 72 -13.82 16.62 -9.12
CA ASP A 72 -13.84 17.47 -10.33
C ASP A 72 -12.59 17.30 -11.20
N GLN A 73 -11.42 17.15 -10.58
CA GLN A 73 -10.15 16.97 -11.31
C GLN A 73 -10.13 15.69 -12.14
N MET A 74 -10.80 14.64 -11.69
CA MET A 74 -10.81 13.38 -12.44
C MET A 74 -11.85 13.38 -13.59
N PHE A 75 -12.79 14.35 -13.62
CA PHE A 75 -13.69 14.56 -14.77
C PHE A 75 -13.05 15.36 -15.91
N THR A 76 -11.91 16.00 -15.66
CA THR A 76 -11.24 16.84 -16.65
C THR A 76 -10.31 15.97 -17.49
N ILE A 77 -10.87 15.30 -18.50
CA ILE A 77 -10.08 14.62 -19.54
C ILE A 77 -9.14 15.67 -20.17
N THR A 78 -7.83 15.43 -20.12
CA THR A 78 -6.83 16.24 -20.82
C THR A 78 -7.17 16.23 -22.32
N PRO A 79 -7.48 17.39 -22.94
CA PRO A 79 -7.72 17.41 -24.38
C PRO A 79 -6.36 17.33 -25.09
N GLY A 80 -6.01 16.18 -25.66
CA GLY A 80 -4.75 16.03 -26.39
C GLY A 80 -4.54 14.68 -27.10
N LEU A 81 -4.69 14.74 -28.42
CA LEU A 81 -4.33 13.78 -29.49
C LEU A 81 -5.20 12.52 -29.68
N ASP A 82 -5.70 12.41 -30.93
CA ASP A 82 -6.42 11.32 -31.56
C ASP A 82 -7.92 11.17 -31.24
N ASP A 83 -8.65 12.04 -31.92
CA ASP A 83 -10.07 11.93 -32.25
C ASP A 83 -10.27 10.71 -33.17
N HIS A 84 -10.21 9.48 -32.64
CA HIS A 84 -10.74 8.25 -33.26
C HIS A 84 -10.52 6.99 -32.40
N LEU A 85 -11.00 6.94 -31.16
CA LEU A 85 -11.36 5.68 -30.51
C LEU A 85 -12.52 5.96 -29.53
N ASP A 86 -13.58 5.15 -29.61
CA ASP A 86 -14.68 5.10 -28.64
C ASP A 86 -14.12 4.72 -27.25
N VAL A 87 -13.55 5.70 -26.54
CA VAL A 87 -13.16 5.53 -25.14
C VAL A 87 -14.42 5.76 -24.33
N SER A 88 -15.01 4.67 -23.83
CA SER A 88 -16.06 4.72 -22.82
C SER A 88 -15.47 5.34 -21.55
N SER A 89 -15.56 6.67 -21.45
CA SER A 89 -15.11 7.45 -20.29
C SER A 89 -16.01 7.09 -19.10
N THR A 90 -15.60 6.09 -18.32
CA THR A 90 -16.35 5.71 -17.12
C THR A 90 -16.19 6.83 -16.09
N PRO A 91 -17.27 7.38 -15.52
CA PRO A 91 -17.17 8.38 -14.47
C PRO A 91 -16.30 7.87 -13.34
N VAL A 92 -15.53 8.77 -12.73
CA VAL A 92 -14.51 8.42 -11.73
C VAL A 92 -15.10 7.88 -10.44
N VAL A 93 -16.21 8.46 -10.01
CA VAL A 93 -16.96 7.93 -8.88
C VAL A 93 -17.36 6.49 -9.19
N ASP A 94 -17.67 6.17 -10.45
CA ASP A 94 -17.92 4.81 -10.88
C ASP A 94 -16.63 3.99 -10.99
N HIS A 95 -15.49 4.55 -11.38
CA HIS A 95 -14.19 3.84 -11.29
C HIS A 95 -13.89 3.45 -9.83
N LEU A 96 -14.00 4.41 -8.91
CA LEU A 96 -13.73 4.21 -7.49
C LEU A 96 -14.73 3.24 -6.84
N ARG A 97 -16.00 3.28 -7.27
CA ARG A 97 -17.08 2.40 -6.82
C ARG A 97 -17.10 1.04 -7.52
N SER A 98 -16.58 0.96 -8.75
CA SER A 98 -16.67 -0.24 -9.56
C SER A 98 -15.89 -1.36 -8.90
N HIS A 99 -16.57 -2.48 -8.72
CA HIS A 99 -15.86 -3.73 -8.55
C HIS A 99 -15.13 -3.98 -9.87
N PHE A 100 -13.80 -4.04 -9.85
CA PHE A 100 -12.94 -4.27 -11.03
C PHE A 100 -13.24 -5.60 -11.77
N THR A 101 -14.23 -6.37 -11.31
CA THR A 101 -14.72 -7.62 -11.89
C THR A 101 -15.37 -7.44 -13.27
N THR A 102 -15.99 -6.29 -13.57
CA THR A 102 -16.74 -6.10 -14.82
C THR A 102 -15.88 -5.58 -15.99
N SER A 103 -14.81 -4.82 -15.71
CA SER A 103 -14.00 -4.19 -16.77
C SER A 103 -12.92 -5.12 -17.34
N LEU A 104 -12.33 -5.99 -16.50
CA LEU A 104 -11.25 -6.90 -16.94
C LEU A 104 -11.74 -8.09 -17.76
N THR A 105 -13.04 -8.37 -17.79
CA THR A 105 -13.65 -9.39 -18.66
C THR A 105 -14.05 -8.84 -20.03
N ALA A 106 -14.25 -7.51 -20.16
CA ALA A 106 -14.70 -6.89 -21.40
C ALA A 106 -13.59 -6.77 -22.48
N SER A 107 -12.32 -6.93 -22.12
CA SER A 107 -11.19 -6.84 -23.07
C SER A 107 -10.77 -8.19 -23.67
N SER A 108 -11.50 -9.28 -23.38
CA SER A 108 -11.29 -10.56 -24.06
C SER A 108 -12.62 -11.08 -24.56
N CYS A 109 -12.72 -11.24 -25.88
CA CYS A 109 -13.83 -11.86 -26.62
C CYS A 109 -14.99 -10.93 -27.03
N ALA A 110 -14.72 -9.86 -27.78
CA ALA A 110 -15.70 -9.35 -28.74
C ALA A 110 -15.72 -10.27 -29.97
N SER A 111 -16.47 -11.36 -29.89
CA SER A 111 -16.92 -12.14 -31.05
C SER A 111 -18.30 -12.71 -30.75
N SER A 112 -19.29 -11.83 -30.80
CA SER A 112 -20.69 -12.20 -30.87
C SER A 112 -21.01 -12.66 -32.29
N ARG A 113 -21.16 -13.97 -32.52
CA ARG A 113 -22.14 -14.48 -33.48
C ARG A 113 -22.85 -15.70 -32.91
N SER A 114 -24.05 -15.42 -32.43
CA SER A 114 -25.13 -16.37 -32.20
C SER A 114 -25.60 -16.95 -33.54
N SER A 115 -25.73 -18.28 -33.64
CA SER A 115 -26.67 -18.96 -34.54
C SER A 115 -26.88 -20.42 -34.11
N SER A 116 -28.13 -20.75 -33.84
CA SER A 116 -28.64 -22.06 -33.45
C SER A 116 -28.72 -23.07 -34.60
N SER A 117 -28.63 -24.36 -34.22
CA SER A 117 -29.24 -25.57 -34.80
C SER A 117 -28.75 -26.09 -36.16
N ARG A 118 -28.16 -27.30 -36.15
CA ARG A 118 -28.82 -28.53 -36.63
C ARG A 118 -27.93 -29.76 -36.43
N THR A 119 -28.55 -30.82 -35.92
CA THR A 119 -28.05 -32.20 -35.90
C THR A 119 -27.86 -32.72 -37.32
N LEU A 120 -26.72 -33.35 -37.62
CA LEU A 120 -26.62 -34.42 -38.62
C LEU A 120 -25.36 -35.26 -38.38
N THR A 121 -25.55 -36.53 -38.66
CA THR A 121 -24.73 -37.72 -38.38
C THR A 121 -23.47 -37.83 -39.24
N GLY A 122 -22.43 -38.42 -38.65
CA GLY A 122 -21.63 -39.46 -39.30
C GLY A 122 -20.35 -39.05 -40.02
N VAL A 123 -19.39 -39.97 -39.91
CA VAL A 123 -18.20 -40.22 -40.75
C VAL A 123 -16.86 -39.69 -40.19
N GLU A 124 -16.07 -40.68 -39.75
CA GLU A 124 -14.63 -40.66 -39.53
C GLU A 124 -13.86 -40.19 -40.77
N ILE A 125 -12.86 -39.30 -40.62
CA ILE A 125 -11.61 -39.33 -41.39
C ILE A 125 -10.47 -38.74 -40.52
N THR A 126 -9.43 -39.54 -40.27
CA THR A 126 -8.11 -39.17 -39.72
C THR A 126 -7.22 -38.53 -40.78
N PRO A 127 -6.21 -37.71 -40.39
CA PRO A 127 -4.81 -38.19 -40.50
C PRO A 127 -3.93 -37.81 -39.29
N ALA A 128 -3.12 -38.72 -38.73
CA ALA A 128 -1.73 -39.07 -39.08
C ALA A 128 -0.70 -37.98 -38.68
N THR A 129 -0.17 -37.99 -37.45
CA THR A 129 1.12 -38.60 -37.03
C THR A 129 2.34 -38.17 -37.85
N SER A 130 3.15 -37.26 -37.28
CA SER A 130 4.56 -37.06 -37.66
C SER A 130 5.45 -38.04 -36.91
N LEU A 131 6.35 -38.70 -37.63
CA LEU A 131 7.59 -39.25 -37.08
C LEU A 131 8.74 -39.01 -38.06
N ASP A 132 9.89 -38.79 -37.42
CA ASP A 132 11.26 -38.53 -37.86
C ASP A 132 11.74 -39.21 -39.15
N ASP A 133 12.69 -38.57 -39.86
CA ASP A 133 14.03 -39.16 -40.01
C ASP A 133 15.13 -38.18 -40.46
N ARG A 134 16.27 -38.30 -39.75
CA ARG A 134 17.70 -38.22 -40.12
C ARG A 134 18.25 -37.35 -41.26
N GLU A 135 19.27 -36.57 -40.86
CA GLU A 135 20.72 -36.69 -41.17
C GLU A 135 21.46 -35.47 -41.73
N SER A 136 22.62 -35.20 -41.08
CA SER A 136 23.88 -34.68 -41.61
C SER A 136 23.99 -33.21 -42.04
N GLN A 137 24.84 -32.43 -41.34
CA GLN A 137 26.23 -32.18 -41.76
C GLN A 137 27.00 -31.31 -40.75
N LYS A 138 28.24 -31.73 -40.48
CA LYS A 138 29.29 -31.06 -39.71
C LYS A 138 29.81 -29.84 -40.47
N ILE A 139 30.01 -28.71 -39.77
CA ILE A 139 31.11 -27.78 -40.09
C ILE A 139 31.79 -27.35 -38.78
N THR A 140 33.06 -27.70 -38.67
CA THR A 140 34.01 -27.29 -37.63
C THR A 140 34.80 -26.09 -38.17
N ALA A 141 34.95 -25.04 -37.36
CA ALA A 141 36.04 -24.08 -37.54
C ALA A 141 36.54 -23.62 -36.17
N SER A 142 37.77 -24.02 -35.87
CA SER A 142 38.58 -23.58 -34.74
C SER A 142 39.44 -22.40 -35.21
N ILE A 143 39.58 -21.36 -34.40
CA ILE A 143 40.70 -20.42 -34.51
C ILE A 143 41.33 -20.25 -33.12
N THR A 144 42.60 -20.61 -33.07
CA THR A 144 43.55 -20.52 -31.96
C THR A 144 44.19 -19.12 -31.94
N SER A 145 44.49 -18.57 -30.77
CA SER A 145 45.56 -17.58 -30.59
C SER A 145 46.21 -17.73 -29.21
N THR A 146 47.53 -17.53 -29.19
CA THR A 146 48.52 -18.14 -28.29
C THR A 146 49.30 -17.04 -27.54
N ALA A 147 49.51 -17.22 -26.22
CA ALA A 147 50.67 -16.84 -25.34
C ALA A 147 51.20 -15.36 -25.32
N ALA A 148 51.79 -14.73 -24.28
CA ALA A 148 52.32 -14.98 -22.91
C ALA A 148 53.04 -13.65 -22.43
N PRO A 149 53.78 -13.49 -21.29
CA PRO A 149 53.69 -13.98 -19.89
C PRO A 149 54.06 -12.93 -18.76
N LYS A 150 54.15 -13.42 -17.49
CA LYS A 150 54.92 -12.91 -16.28
C LYS A 150 54.28 -11.75 -15.45
N LEU A 151 54.34 -11.62 -14.11
CA LEU A 151 55.12 -12.22 -13.00
C LEU A 151 54.36 -12.02 -11.62
N SER A 152 54.94 -12.52 -10.53
CA SER A 152 54.45 -12.94 -9.19
C SER A 152 54.08 -11.92 -8.05
N ILE A 153 53.01 -12.24 -7.26
CA ILE A 153 52.80 -12.42 -5.76
C ILE A 153 53.40 -11.37 -4.76
N PRO A 154 52.73 -10.90 -3.65
CA PRO A 154 51.96 -11.67 -2.64
C PRO A 154 50.64 -11.13 -2.03
N HIS A 155 50.00 -12.05 -1.32
CA HIS A 155 48.76 -12.03 -0.53
C HIS A 155 48.60 -10.95 0.56
N TYR A 156 47.34 -10.49 0.72
CA TYR A 156 46.69 -10.22 2.01
C TYR A 156 45.22 -10.70 1.94
N PRO A 157 44.69 -11.47 2.92
CA PRO A 157 43.34 -12.02 2.83
C PRO A 157 42.31 -11.01 3.37
N SER A 158 41.57 -10.35 2.47
CA SER A 158 40.34 -9.63 2.83
C SER A 158 39.14 -10.48 2.41
N THR A 159 38.45 -11.04 3.39
CA THR A 159 37.20 -11.79 3.24
C THR A 159 36.12 -10.94 2.57
N LYS A 160 36.05 -10.96 1.25
CA LYS A 160 34.89 -10.45 0.49
C LYS A 160 33.82 -11.55 0.46
N SER A 161 32.84 -11.38 1.33
CA SER A 161 31.54 -12.05 1.25
C SER A 161 30.99 -11.87 -0.16
N LEU A 162 30.75 -13.00 -0.85
CA LEU A 162 30.04 -13.09 -2.12
C LEU A 162 28.76 -12.24 -2.08
N ARG A 163 28.80 -11.08 -2.72
CA ARG A 163 27.60 -10.36 -3.17
C ARG A 163 27.37 -10.78 -4.61
N THR A 164 26.47 -11.73 -4.81
CA THR A 164 25.81 -11.92 -6.10
C THR A 164 24.83 -10.77 -6.29
N SER A 165 25.30 -9.67 -6.87
CA SER A 165 24.43 -8.73 -7.59
C SER A 165 24.06 -9.37 -8.93
N PRO A 166 22.80 -9.33 -9.38
CA PRO A 166 22.48 -9.70 -10.74
C PRO A 166 23.10 -8.68 -11.71
N PRO A 167 23.60 -9.09 -12.88
CA PRO A 167 24.09 -8.16 -13.87
C PRO A 167 22.91 -7.39 -14.46
N ALA A 168 22.93 -6.07 -14.35
CA ALA A 168 22.13 -5.19 -15.20
C ALA A 168 22.72 -5.26 -16.62
N GLY A 169 22.30 -6.26 -17.38
CA GLY A 169 22.44 -6.29 -18.82
C GLY A 169 21.04 -6.24 -19.41
N GLN A 170 20.79 -5.31 -20.33
CA GLN A 170 19.65 -5.40 -21.25
C GLN A 170 19.82 -6.68 -22.09
N GLN A 171 19.45 -7.82 -21.54
CA GLN A 171 19.16 -9.02 -22.31
C GLN A 171 17.78 -8.81 -22.91
N GLY A 172 17.66 -8.95 -24.23
CA GLY A 172 16.34 -8.97 -24.87
C GLY A 172 15.46 -9.99 -24.15
N ALA A 173 14.34 -9.54 -23.61
CA ALA A 173 13.44 -10.42 -22.88
C ALA A 173 12.60 -11.22 -23.89
N VAL A 174 12.70 -12.54 -23.84
CA VAL A 174 11.88 -13.44 -24.64
C VAL A 174 10.58 -13.69 -23.88
N PHE A 175 9.46 -13.32 -24.47
CA PHE A 175 8.12 -13.53 -23.91
C PHE A 175 7.30 -14.44 -24.82
N CYS A 176 6.46 -15.26 -24.23
CA CYS A 176 5.47 -16.11 -24.90
C CYS A 176 4.06 -15.60 -24.61
N LEU A 177 3.07 -16.00 -25.42
CA LEU A 177 1.66 -15.66 -25.18
C LEU A 177 1.17 -16.07 -23.78
N GLY A 178 1.74 -17.14 -23.22
CA GLY A 178 1.46 -17.59 -21.85
C GLY A 178 1.92 -16.61 -20.76
N ASP A 179 2.94 -15.78 -21.02
CA ASP A 179 3.39 -14.78 -20.04
C ASP A 179 2.37 -13.65 -19.93
N PHE A 180 1.80 -13.22 -21.06
CA PHE A 180 0.73 -12.22 -21.08
C PHE A 180 -0.53 -12.70 -20.36
N SER A 181 -0.95 -13.94 -20.60
CA SER A 181 -2.12 -14.52 -19.90
C SER A 181 -1.86 -14.68 -18.40
N THR A 182 -0.61 -14.99 -18.01
CA THR A 182 -0.19 -15.05 -16.61
C THR A 182 -0.25 -13.67 -15.95
N MET A 183 0.27 -12.62 -16.60
CA MET A 183 0.22 -11.26 -16.08
C MET A 183 -1.22 -10.75 -15.97
N ALA A 184 -2.06 -10.99 -16.98
CA ALA A 184 -3.48 -10.67 -16.93
C ALA A 184 -4.20 -11.42 -15.80
N ALA A 185 -3.86 -12.69 -15.56
CA ALA A 185 -4.39 -13.46 -14.44
C ALA A 185 -3.96 -12.87 -13.09
N ILE A 186 -2.69 -12.50 -12.92
CA ILE A 186 -2.19 -11.86 -11.68
C ILE A 186 -2.94 -10.56 -11.41
N GLN A 187 -3.09 -9.69 -12.42
CA GLN A 187 -3.81 -8.43 -12.26
C GLN A 187 -5.27 -8.68 -11.87
N ARG A 188 -5.98 -9.58 -12.56
CA ARG A 188 -7.38 -9.94 -12.26
C ARG A 188 -7.54 -10.54 -10.87
N LEU A 189 -6.71 -11.53 -10.50
CA LEU A 189 -6.78 -12.19 -9.20
C LEU A 189 -6.43 -11.22 -8.06
N THR A 190 -5.49 -10.30 -8.29
CA THR A 190 -5.18 -9.23 -7.33
C THR A 190 -6.36 -8.28 -7.18
N ALA A 191 -6.98 -7.87 -8.29
CA ALA A 191 -8.15 -6.99 -8.26
C ALA A 191 -9.32 -7.61 -7.51
N GLN A 192 -9.48 -8.94 -7.57
CA GLN A 192 -10.61 -9.66 -7.00
C GLN A 192 -10.39 -10.17 -5.57
N TYR A 193 -9.16 -10.55 -5.22
CA TYR A 193 -8.85 -11.19 -3.93
C TYR A 193 -7.79 -10.44 -3.11
N GLY A 194 -7.23 -9.36 -3.65
CA GLY A 194 -6.18 -8.58 -3.01
C GLY A 194 -6.70 -7.88 -1.74
N ARG A 195 -6.11 -8.22 -0.61
CA ARG A 195 -6.26 -7.55 0.70
C ARG A 195 -5.10 -6.59 1.02
N VAL A 196 -5.19 -5.85 2.12
CA VAL A 196 -4.15 -4.93 2.60
C VAL A 196 -2.79 -5.65 2.76
N ALA A 197 -2.79 -6.88 3.29
CA ALA A 197 -1.60 -7.73 3.46
C ALA A 197 -0.79 -8.02 2.18
N HIS A 198 -1.37 -7.84 1.00
CA HIS A 198 -0.71 -8.07 -0.29
C HIS A 198 0.15 -6.88 -0.76
N MET A 199 0.85 -6.24 0.18
CA MET A 199 1.80 -5.14 -0.09
C MET A 199 2.89 -5.55 -1.08
N GLY A 200 3.29 -6.82 -1.05
CA GLY A 200 4.37 -7.37 -1.88
C GLY A 200 4.05 -7.45 -3.37
N ILE A 201 2.79 -7.27 -3.77
CA ILE A 201 2.39 -7.38 -5.17
C ILE A 201 3.02 -6.28 -6.05
N LEU A 202 3.32 -5.13 -5.45
CA LEU A 202 3.97 -4.00 -6.12
C LEU A 202 5.50 -4.00 -5.92
N ASP A 203 6.09 -5.07 -5.38
CA ASP A 203 7.53 -5.19 -5.15
C ASP A 203 8.11 -6.27 -6.05
N HIS A 204 8.99 -5.86 -6.97
CA HIS A 204 9.69 -6.73 -7.94
C HIS A 204 10.47 -7.90 -7.32
N SER A 205 10.78 -7.84 -6.03
CA SER A 205 11.45 -8.94 -5.34
C SER A 205 10.50 -10.06 -4.88
N TYR A 206 9.18 -9.87 -4.99
CA TYR A 206 8.20 -10.96 -4.89
C TYR A 206 8.07 -11.73 -6.20
N ARG A 207 7.65 -12.98 -6.09
CA ARG A 207 7.36 -13.87 -7.20
C ARG A 207 5.91 -14.30 -7.12
N PHE A 208 5.33 -14.62 -8.26
CA PHE A 208 4.00 -15.17 -8.35
C PHE A 208 4.05 -16.64 -8.77
N PHE A 209 3.25 -17.46 -8.09
CA PHE A 209 2.87 -18.77 -8.57
C PHE A 209 1.42 -18.67 -9.02
N VAL A 210 1.14 -19.00 -10.29
CA VAL A 210 -0.22 -19.06 -10.84
C VAL A 210 -0.51 -20.53 -11.16
N ASN A 211 -1.67 -21.02 -10.75
CA ASN A 211 -2.07 -22.40 -11.08
C ASN A 211 -2.30 -22.58 -12.57
N LYS A 212 -2.33 -23.83 -13.04
CA LYS A 212 -2.43 -24.13 -14.49
C LYS A 212 -3.64 -23.51 -15.18
N ASN A 213 -4.75 -23.37 -14.44
CA ASN A 213 -6.01 -22.86 -14.96
C ASN A 213 -6.14 -21.33 -14.83
N CYS A 214 -5.12 -20.64 -14.32
CA CYS A 214 -5.14 -19.18 -14.08
C CYS A 214 -6.32 -18.71 -13.20
N THR A 215 -6.77 -19.55 -12.28
CA THR A 215 -7.87 -19.29 -11.33
C THR A 215 -7.39 -18.99 -9.92
N GLY A 216 -6.10 -19.14 -9.63
CA GLY A 216 -5.53 -18.83 -8.33
C GLY A 216 -4.05 -18.50 -8.39
N ALA A 217 -3.63 -17.59 -7.52
CA ALA A 217 -2.25 -17.15 -7.43
C ALA A 217 -1.75 -17.03 -5.99
N LEU A 218 -0.44 -17.13 -5.82
CA LEU A 218 0.28 -16.86 -4.57
C LEU A 218 1.38 -15.86 -4.84
N SER A 219 1.43 -14.75 -4.09
CA SER A 219 2.56 -13.84 -4.06
C SER A 219 3.53 -14.25 -2.94
N PHE A 220 4.79 -14.52 -3.25
CA PHE A 220 5.73 -15.06 -2.27
C PHE A 220 7.19 -14.62 -2.49
N LYS A 221 7.98 -14.66 -1.42
CA LYS A 221 9.45 -14.61 -1.48
C LYS A 221 10.04 -15.92 -1.01
N VAL A 222 11.23 -16.25 -1.50
CA VAL A 222 12.00 -17.40 -0.97
C VAL A 222 13.13 -16.89 -0.10
N LYS A 223 13.12 -17.29 1.18
CA LYS A 223 14.20 -17.02 2.14
C LYS A 223 14.54 -18.30 2.90
N ASN A 224 15.82 -18.60 3.05
CA ASN A 224 16.31 -19.76 3.82
C ASN A 224 15.65 -21.11 3.43
N GLY A 225 15.35 -21.29 2.14
CA GLY A 225 14.68 -22.50 1.65
C GLY A 225 13.21 -22.60 2.10
N VAL A 226 12.54 -21.47 2.35
CA VAL A 226 11.12 -21.39 2.68
C VAL A 226 10.46 -20.41 1.74
N ALA A 227 9.38 -20.83 1.09
CA ALA A 227 8.49 -19.93 0.36
C ALA A 227 7.55 -19.26 1.38
N ILE A 228 7.69 -17.95 1.52
CA ILE A 228 6.87 -17.13 2.41
C ILE A 228 5.83 -16.44 1.54
N VAL A 229 4.59 -16.91 1.62
CA VAL A 229 3.45 -16.29 0.95
C VAL A 229 3.06 -15.03 1.72
N GLY A 230 2.91 -13.91 1.02
CA GLY A 230 2.45 -12.65 1.60
C GLY A 230 0.94 -12.50 1.44
N GLY A 231 0.23 -12.38 2.56
CA GLY A 231 -1.22 -12.37 2.57
C GLY A 231 -1.83 -13.77 2.41
N ASP A 232 -3.03 -13.80 1.84
CA ASP A 232 -3.80 -15.01 1.61
C ASP A 232 -3.59 -15.52 0.19
N PRO A 233 -4.01 -16.75 -0.13
CA PRO A 233 -4.11 -17.17 -1.51
C PRO A 233 -5.10 -16.30 -2.30
N LEU A 234 -4.68 -15.81 -3.48
CA LEU A 234 -5.49 -14.97 -4.37
C LEU A 234 -6.39 -15.87 -5.22
N CYS A 235 -7.43 -16.44 -4.61
CA CYS A 235 -8.43 -17.27 -5.27
C CYS A 235 -9.72 -17.37 -4.43
N GLU A 236 -10.76 -17.97 -5.02
CA GLU A 236 -11.94 -18.39 -4.24
C GLU A 236 -11.55 -19.29 -3.05
N PRO A 237 -12.19 -19.15 -1.88
CA PRO A 237 -11.86 -19.96 -0.69
C PRO A 237 -11.90 -21.47 -0.93
N LEU A 238 -12.87 -21.94 -1.73
CA LEU A 238 -13.03 -23.35 -2.08
C LEU A 238 -11.86 -23.90 -2.92
N MET A 239 -11.11 -23.02 -3.61
CA MET A 239 -9.99 -23.40 -4.48
C MET A 239 -8.65 -23.45 -3.74
N ILE A 240 -8.58 -22.94 -2.51
CA ILE A 240 -7.35 -22.88 -1.71
C ILE A 240 -6.66 -24.25 -1.59
N PRO A 241 -7.35 -25.37 -1.24
CA PRO A 241 -6.70 -26.67 -1.11
C PRO A 241 -6.02 -27.14 -2.41
N SER A 242 -6.68 -26.92 -3.54
CA SER A 242 -6.16 -27.29 -4.86
C SER A 242 -4.93 -26.45 -5.24
N LEU A 243 -5.02 -25.12 -5.08
CA LEU A 243 -3.92 -24.19 -5.33
C LEU A 243 -2.69 -24.53 -4.49
N LEU A 244 -2.87 -24.81 -3.20
CA LEU A 244 -1.77 -25.17 -2.29
C LEU A 244 -1.18 -26.55 -2.61
N SER A 245 -1.96 -27.49 -3.14
CA SER A 245 -1.47 -28.79 -3.62
C SER A 245 -0.59 -28.66 -4.87
N GLU A 246 -1.01 -27.84 -5.85
CA GLU A 246 -0.18 -27.52 -7.01
C GLU A 246 1.11 -26.81 -6.59
N PHE A 247 1.00 -25.83 -5.69
CA PHE A 247 2.17 -25.12 -5.17
C PHE A 247 3.08 -26.04 -4.36
N ALA A 248 2.55 -27.00 -3.61
CA ALA A 248 3.36 -27.99 -2.91
C ALA A 248 4.19 -28.84 -3.90
N THR A 249 3.61 -29.21 -5.05
CA THR A 249 4.33 -29.91 -6.12
C THR A 249 5.47 -29.06 -6.68
N TYR A 250 5.21 -27.77 -6.93
CA TYR A 250 6.23 -26.83 -7.37
C TYR A 250 7.37 -26.68 -6.34
N ARG A 251 7.02 -26.44 -5.07
CA ARG A 251 7.99 -26.30 -3.97
C ARG A 251 8.83 -27.54 -3.74
N ARG A 252 8.28 -28.76 -3.90
CA ARG A 252 9.03 -30.02 -3.75
C ARG A 252 10.23 -30.09 -4.70
N ARG A 253 10.07 -29.63 -5.94
CA ARG A 253 11.16 -29.58 -6.94
C ARG A 253 12.29 -28.63 -6.56
N HIS A 254 12.00 -27.65 -5.70
CA HIS A 254 12.97 -26.67 -5.21
C HIS A 254 13.37 -26.88 -3.75
N HIS A 255 12.88 -27.93 -3.10
CA HIS A 255 13.10 -28.24 -1.68
C HIS A 255 12.72 -27.08 -0.73
N TRP A 256 11.63 -26.35 -1.04
CA TRP A 256 11.19 -25.23 -0.20
C TRP A 256 10.12 -25.63 0.82
N GLY A 257 10.28 -25.18 2.06
CA GLY A 257 9.21 -25.13 3.06
C GLY A 257 8.13 -24.10 2.71
N LEU A 258 7.10 -23.97 3.56
CA LEU A 258 6.01 -23.02 3.40
C LEU A 258 5.78 -22.26 4.70
N ALA A 259 5.49 -20.97 4.58
CA ALA A 259 4.93 -20.14 5.64
C ALA A 259 4.07 -19.03 5.01
N PHE A 260 3.16 -18.45 5.78
CA PHE A 260 2.40 -17.28 5.39
C PHE A 260 2.70 -16.13 6.34
N MET A 261 2.80 -14.92 5.80
CA MET A 261 2.99 -13.67 6.54
C MET A 261 1.86 -12.71 6.21
N GLY A 262 1.12 -12.28 7.23
CA GLY A 262 0.00 -11.36 7.06
C GLY A 262 -1.26 -12.08 6.57
N ALA A 263 -1.45 -13.36 6.91
CA ALA A 263 -2.69 -14.05 6.60
C ALA A 263 -3.86 -13.43 7.38
N SER A 264 -5.05 -13.44 6.79
CA SER A 264 -6.25 -12.87 7.42
C SER A 264 -6.85 -13.78 8.50
N ALA A 265 -7.70 -13.20 9.34
CA ALA A 265 -8.51 -13.95 10.29
C ALA A 265 -9.41 -15.00 9.61
N SER A 266 -9.98 -14.70 8.43
CA SER A 266 -10.84 -15.64 7.69
C SER A 266 -10.05 -16.84 7.16
N PHE A 267 -8.88 -16.62 6.54
CA PHE A 267 -8.02 -17.71 6.11
C PHE A 267 -7.57 -18.60 7.29
N VAL A 268 -7.24 -17.97 8.43
CA VAL A 268 -6.84 -18.71 9.63
C VAL A 268 -7.97 -19.59 10.18
N ARG A 269 -9.17 -19.01 10.34
CA ARG A 269 -10.35 -19.70 10.87
C ARG A 269 -10.83 -20.80 9.93
N ASP A 270 -10.95 -20.50 8.64
CA ASP A 270 -11.64 -21.37 7.68
C ASP A 270 -10.71 -22.42 7.07
N HIS A 271 -9.39 -22.17 7.05
CA HIS A 271 -8.42 -23.09 6.46
C HIS A 271 -7.33 -23.54 7.43
N ALA A 272 -6.55 -22.63 8.01
CA ALA A 272 -5.35 -23.01 8.76
C ALA A 272 -5.64 -23.82 10.03
N GLN A 273 -6.58 -23.36 10.86
CA GLN A 273 -6.94 -24.00 12.13
C GLN A 273 -7.56 -25.39 11.95
N PRO A 274 -8.53 -25.61 11.03
CA PRO A 274 -9.04 -26.95 10.73
C PRO A 274 -7.96 -27.97 10.30
N HIS A 275 -6.88 -27.50 9.67
CA HIS A 275 -5.75 -28.34 9.27
C HIS A 275 -4.67 -28.49 10.36
N GLY A 276 -4.91 -27.96 11.57
CA GLY A 276 -3.98 -28.05 12.70
C GLY A 276 -2.69 -27.25 12.51
N TRP A 277 -2.70 -26.20 11.66
CA TRP A 277 -1.53 -25.37 11.44
C TRP A 277 -1.26 -24.46 12.63
N THR A 278 0.01 -24.17 12.89
CA THR A 278 0.38 -23.19 13.92
C THR A 278 0.14 -21.78 13.40
N THR A 279 -0.59 -20.96 14.16
CA THR A 279 -0.88 -19.57 13.81
C THR A 279 -0.47 -18.63 14.94
N ILE A 280 0.01 -17.43 14.59
CA ILE A 280 0.42 -16.40 15.56
C ILE A 280 -0.10 -15.04 15.07
N ARG A 281 -1.02 -14.40 15.81
CA ARG A 281 -1.50 -13.05 15.51
C ARG A 281 -0.44 -12.03 15.91
N PHE A 282 0.19 -11.38 14.95
CA PHE A 282 1.29 -10.45 15.20
C PHE A 282 0.89 -8.98 15.02
N GLY A 283 -0.30 -8.73 14.46
CA GLY A 283 -0.77 -7.38 14.19
C GLY A 283 -2.27 -7.32 13.98
N THR A 284 -2.75 -6.08 13.92
CA THR A 284 -4.10 -5.69 13.55
C THR A 284 -4.03 -4.78 12.35
N GLU A 285 -4.77 -5.12 11.31
CA GLU A 285 -5.08 -4.24 10.20
C GLU A 285 -6.01 -3.14 10.69
N ARG A 286 -5.57 -1.89 10.59
CA ARG A 286 -6.35 -0.72 11.00
C ARG A 286 -7.06 -0.15 9.80
N VAL A 287 -8.34 0.17 9.97
CA VAL A 287 -9.19 0.65 8.88
C VAL A 287 -9.71 2.04 9.23
N LEU A 288 -9.67 2.97 8.27
CA LEU A 288 -10.42 4.23 8.37
C LEU A 288 -11.71 4.04 7.56
N ASN A 289 -12.85 4.38 8.15
CA ASN A 289 -14.14 4.39 7.46
C ASN A 289 -14.46 5.81 6.95
N PRO A 290 -14.28 6.12 5.65
CA PRO A 290 -14.46 7.49 5.17
C PRO A 290 -15.90 8.00 5.30
N GLN A 291 -16.89 7.13 5.48
CA GLN A 291 -18.29 7.53 5.62
C GLN A 291 -18.63 8.05 7.03
N SER A 292 -17.89 7.59 8.05
CA SER A 292 -18.21 7.86 9.46
C SER A 292 -17.06 8.49 10.25
N ASN A 293 -15.86 8.61 9.68
CA ASN A 293 -14.65 9.01 10.41
C ASN A 293 -14.75 10.40 11.07
N ASP A 294 -14.52 10.46 12.39
CA ASP A 294 -14.63 11.68 13.18
C ASP A 294 -13.60 12.76 12.84
N VAL A 295 -12.41 12.40 12.33
CA VAL A 295 -11.39 13.39 11.91
C VAL A 295 -11.81 14.04 10.61
N LEU A 296 -12.28 13.25 9.64
CA LEU A 296 -12.79 13.74 8.36
C LEU A 296 -14.02 14.66 8.54
N LEU A 297 -14.93 14.25 9.42
CA LEU A 297 -16.15 15.01 9.75
C LEU A 297 -15.90 16.20 10.70
N GLU A 298 -14.63 16.51 11.01
CA GLU A 298 -14.18 17.57 11.93
C GLU A 298 -14.82 17.51 13.34
N ARG A 299 -15.29 16.32 13.76
CA ARG A 299 -15.79 16.05 15.13
C ARG A 299 -14.65 15.84 16.12
N SER A 300 -13.49 15.40 15.63
CA SER A 300 -12.24 15.28 16.37
C SER A 300 -11.06 15.81 15.55
N GLY A 301 -9.82 15.62 16.01
CA GLY A 301 -8.64 15.95 15.20
C GLY A 301 -8.43 17.43 14.88
N LYS A 302 -8.93 18.37 15.70
CA LYS A 302 -8.85 19.84 15.46
C LYS A 302 -7.48 20.34 15.01
N ARG A 303 -6.39 19.77 15.55
CA ARG A 303 -5.02 20.11 15.15
C ARG A 303 -4.75 19.77 13.67
N ILE A 304 -5.18 18.58 13.22
CA ILE A 304 -5.07 18.14 11.83
C ILE A 304 -5.87 19.09 10.94
N ALA A 305 -7.13 19.37 11.28
CA ALA A 305 -7.98 20.27 10.49
C ALA A 305 -7.37 21.69 10.36
N VAL A 306 -6.90 22.28 11.46
CA VAL A 306 -6.25 23.61 11.43
C VAL A 306 -4.97 23.59 10.58
N GLN A 307 -4.15 22.57 10.73
CA GLN A 307 -2.91 22.43 9.98
C GLN A 307 -3.18 22.25 8.47
N ASN A 308 -4.14 21.40 8.10
CA ASN A 308 -4.54 21.18 6.71
C ASN A 308 -5.07 22.48 6.08
N ARG A 309 -5.93 23.23 6.79
CA ARG A 309 -6.40 24.55 6.32
C ARG A 309 -5.26 25.56 6.16
N GLN A 310 -4.25 25.52 7.01
CA GLN A 310 -3.07 26.39 6.86
C GLN A 310 -2.21 26.01 5.64
N LEU A 311 -2.00 24.70 5.41
CA LEU A 311 -1.28 24.20 4.24
C LEU A 311 -1.97 24.62 2.94
N LEU A 312 -3.29 24.43 2.86
CA LEU A 312 -4.10 24.74 1.66
C LEU A 312 -4.29 26.25 1.43
N ASN A 313 -4.10 27.09 2.45
CA ASN A 313 -4.29 28.53 2.30
C ASN A 313 -3.19 29.14 1.42
N ARG A 314 -3.59 29.78 0.30
CA ARG A 314 -2.68 30.39 -0.69
C ARG A 314 -1.65 31.36 -0.10
N ALA A 315 -2.03 32.14 0.90
CA ALA A 315 -1.15 33.14 1.52
C ALA A 315 -0.27 32.57 2.64
N LYS A 316 -0.46 31.30 3.04
CA LYS A 316 0.28 30.65 4.11
C LYS A 316 1.11 29.49 3.60
N GLY A 317 0.47 28.37 3.28
CA GLY A 317 1.15 27.17 2.79
C GLY A 317 1.19 27.08 1.27
N GLY A 318 0.16 27.59 0.58
CA GLY A 318 0.07 27.53 -0.88
C GLY A 318 0.11 26.12 -1.47
N VAL A 319 -0.21 25.09 -0.66
CA VAL A 319 -0.22 23.70 -1.11
C VAL A 319 -1.49 23.45 -1.91
N THR A 320 -1.35 22.78 -3.05
CA THR A 320 -2.47 22.30 -3.86
C THR A 320 -2.47 20.78 -3.88
N LEU A 321 -3.61 20.19 -4.25
CA LEU A 321 -3.80 18.75 -4.33
C LEU A 321 -4.28 18.36 -5.72
N GLY A 322 -3.90 17.17 -6.16
CA GLY A 322 -4.47 16.54 -7.35
C GLY A 322 -4.65 15.05 -7.22
N VAL A 323 -5.38 14.49 -8.18
CA VAL A 323 -5.63 13.05 -8.28
C VAL A 323 -5.15 12.53 -9.63
N TYR A 324 -4.59 11.33 -9.62
CA TYR A 324 -4.16 10.64 -10.82
C TYR A 324 -4.48 9.15 -10.70
N ALA A 325 -5.15 8.60 -11.70
CA ALA A 325 -5.46 7.17 -11.79
C ALA A 325 -5.12 6.71 -13.21
N PRO A 326 -4.06 5.91 -13.42
CA PRO A 326 -3.67 5.49 -14.77
C PRO A 326 -4.78 4.80 -15.56
N ALA A 327 -5.65 4.06 -14.88
CA ALA A 327 -6.81 3.40 -15.49
C ALA A 327 -7.84 4.38 -16.10
N VAL A 328 -7.86 5.63 -15.62
CA VAL A 328 -8.80 6.67 -16.06
C VAL A 328 -8.11 7.69 -16.96
N HIS A 329 -6.92 8.14 -16.59
CA HIS A 329 -6.22 9.25 -17.24
C HIS A 329 -5.24 8.78 -18.31
N GLY A 330 -5.01 7.47 -18.44
CA GLY A 330 -3.93 6.93 -19.25
C GLY A 330 -2.56 7.15 -18.60
N THR A 331 -1.50 6.94 -19.39
CA THR A 331 -0.11 7.05 -18.92
C THR A 331 0.37 8.49 -19.02
N ASP A 332 0.63 9.12 -17.89
CA ASP A 332 1.29 10.43 -17.79
C ASP A 332 2.75 10.19 -17.35
N ALA A 333 3.65 10.09 -18.32
CA ALA A 333 5.03 9.70 -18.07
C ALA A 333 5.80 10.71 -17.19
N GLU A 334 5.51 12.00 -17.33
CA GLU A 334 6.16 13.05 -16.56
C GLU A 334 5.73 12.98 -15.09
N LEU A 335 4.43 12.93 -14.83
CA LEU A 335 3.89 12.81 -13.48
C LEU A 335 4.34 11.50 -12.80
N GLN A 336 4.31 10.37 -13.52
CA GLN A 336 4.79 9.09 -12.99
C GLN A 336 6.27 9.17 -12.60
N THR A 337 7.10 9.82 -13.43
CA THR A 337 8.52 10.01 -13.14
C THR A 337 8.74 10.87 -11.89
N GLU A 338 7.97 11.95 -11.72
CA GLU A 338 8.05 12.79 -10.51
C GLU A 338 7.64 12.02 -9.24
N LEU A 339 6.55 11.26 -9.29
CA LEU A 339 6.06 10.46 -8.16
C LEU A 339 7.06 9.38 -7.75
N VAL A 340 7.65 8.67 -8.73
CA VAL A 340 8.74 7.71 -8.49
C VAL A 340 9.96 8.41 -7.89
N GLY A 341 10.33 9.58 -8.42
CA GLY A 341 11.47 10.37 -7.92
C GLY A 341 11.34 10.73 -6.45
N ILE A 342 10.16 11.17 -6.01
CA ILE A 342 9.89 11.50 -4.60
C ILE A 342 9.91 10.26 -3.72
N TYR A 343 9.35 9.14 -4.20
CA TYR A 343 9.42 7.87 -3.47
C TYR A 343 10.87 7.42 -3.25
N GLU A 344 11.69 7.49 -4.29
CA GLU A 344 13.11 7.14 -4.24
C GLU A 344 13.90 8.06 -3.30
N ALA A 345 13.67 9.37 -3.38
CA ALA A 345 14.32 10.35 -2.50
C ALA A 345 13.96 10.12 -1.02
N TRP A 346 12.66 9.92 -0.73
CA TRP A 346 12.21 9.56 0.61
C TRP A 346 12.84 8.25 1.09
N ARG A 347 12.91 7.23 0.22
CA ARG A 347 13.51 5.93 0.55
C ARG A 347 15.00 6.04 0.83
N ALA A 348 15.72 6.85 0.04
CA ALA A 348 17.14 7.12 0.23
C ALA A 348 17.39 7.80 1.59
N GLN A 349 16.65 8.87 1.90
CA GLN A 349 16.77 9.55 3.20
C GLN A 349 16.45 8.61 4.37
N ARG A 350 15.39 7.80 4.25
CA ARG A 350 15.02 6.81 5.26
C ARG A 350 16.14 5.78 5.48
N ASN A 351 16.77 5.29 4.42
CA ASN A 351 17.84 4.31 4.50
C ASN A 351 19.13 4.87 5.14
N LEU A 352 19.33 6.20 5.14
CA LEU A 352 20.41 6.86 5.85
C LEU A 352 20.18 6.95 7.37
N ALA A 353 18.92 6.89 7.83
CA ALA A 353 18.60 7.00 9.25
C ALA A 353 19.14 5.80 10.05
N ALA A 354 19.89 6.08 11.12
CA ALA A 354 20.53 5.06 11.94
C ALA A 354 19.50 4.29 12.79
N GLY A 355 19.34 2.98 12.51
CA GLY A 355 18.53 2.08 13.33
C GLY A 355 18.21 0.76 12.60
N PRO A 356 17.81 -0.31 13.31
CA PRO A 356 17.01 -1.35 12.68
C PRO A 356 15.74 -0.69 12.12
N GLN A 357 15.21 -1.16 10.99
CA GLN A 357 13.95 -0.69 10.41
C GLN A 357 13.25 -1.92 9.83
N ALA A 358 12.00 -2.15 10.24
CA ALA A 358 11.19 -3.23 9.67
C ALA A 358 10.53 -2.71 8.40
N PHE A 359 11.01 -3.16 7.24
CA PHE A 359 10.45 -2.80 5.95
C PHE A 359 10.52 -4.00 5.01
N ILE A 360 9.37 -4.36 4.46
CA ILE A 360 9.16 -5.64 3.78
C ILE A 360 9.21 -5.47 2.26
N THR A 361 8.80 -4.30 1.74
CA THR A 361 8.41 -4.12 0.34
C THR A 361 9.02 -2.90 -0.33
N VAL A 362 9.88 -3.06 -1.32
CA VAL A 362 10.31 -1.91 -2.15
C VAL A 362 9.28 -1.72 -3.26
N TYR A 363 8.51 -0.63 -3.17
CA TYR A 363 7.40 -0.37 -4.08
C TYR A 363 7.88 0.13 -5.44
N ASP A 364 7.31 -0.46 -6.49
CA ASP A 364 7.10 0.18 -7.78
C ASP A 364 5.63 0.65 -7.83
N PRO A 365 5.38 1.97 -7.67
CA PRO A 365 4.03 2.51 -7.65
C PRO A 365 3.19 2.17 -8.89
N PHE A 366 3.83 1.88 -10.02
CA PHE A 366 3.17 1.69 -11.31
C PHE A 366 3.28 0.24 -11.84
N ALA A 367 3.65 -0.73 -10.99
CA ALA A 367 3.74 -2.15 -11.38
C ALA A 367 2.38 -2.76 -11.77
N LEU A 368 1.28 -2.34 -11.11
CA LEU A 368 -0.10 -2.70 -11.46
C LEU A 368 -0.96 -1.43 -11.60
N PRO A 369 -0.72 -0.61 -12.62
CA PRO A 369 -1.24 0.77 -12.69
C PRO A 369 -2.76 0.80 -12.79
N ALA A 370 -3.38 -0.26 -13.30
CA ALA A 370 -4.82 -0.42 -13.35
C ALA A 370 -5.49 -0.42 -11.98
N LEU A 371 -4.78 -0.82 -10.91
CA LEU A 371 -5.33 -0.93 -9.56
C LEU A 371 -5.04 0.28 -8.68
N MET A 372 -4.37 1.31 -9.22
CA MET A 372 -3.80 2.40 -8.45
C MET A 372 -4.52 3.72 -8.71
N THR A 373 -4.80 4.44 -7.64
CA THR A 373 -5.21 5.85 -7.65
C THR A 373 -4.27 6.61 -6.71
N PHE A 374 -3.81 7.78 -7.12
CA PHE A 374 -2.85 8.61 -6.39
C PHE A 374 -3.51 9.92 -6.03
N VAL A 375 -3.45 10.30 -4.76
CA VAL A 375 -3.69 11.68 -4.33
C VAL A 375 -2.33 12.29 -4.05
N TYR A 376 -2.00 13.40 -4.69
CA TYR A 376 -0.67 14.01 -4.55
C TYR A 376 -0.79 15.51 -4.24
N SER A 377 0.25 16.07 -3.64
CA SER A 377 0.33 17.48 -3.25
C SER A 377 1.44 18.21 -3.98
N ARG A 378 1.20 19.47 -4.35
CA ARG A 378 2.20 20.38 -4.91
C ARG A 378 2.46 21.54 -3.97
N GLY A 379 3.71 21.98 -3.91
CA GLY A 379 4.11 23.21 -3.24
C GLY A 379 3.65 24.46 -4.01
N PRO A 380 3.83 25.67 -3.42
CA PRO A 380 3.53 26.93 -4.09
C PRO A 380 4.39 27.20 -5.33
N ASP A 381 5.51 26.49 -5.47
CA ASP A 381 6.39 26.48 -6.64
C ASP A 381 5.93 25.52 -7.74
N GLY A 382 4.82 24.80 -7.53
CA GLY A 382 4.28 23.82 -8.47
C GLY A 382 4.93 22.43 -8.40
N THR A 383 5.95 22.23 -7.56
CA THR A 383 6.65 20.94 -7.46
C THR A 383 5.88 19.96 -6.60
N ILE A 384 5.85 18.67 -6.96
CA ILE A 384 5.23 17.66 -6.11
C ILE A 384 6.05 17.50 -4.82
N ASN A 385 5.36 17.51 -3.67
CA ASN A 385 6.00 17.40 -2.36
C ASN A 385 5.41 16.29 -1.48
N GLY A 386 4.50 15.48 -2.03
CA GLY A 386 3.98 14.29 -1.38
C GLY A 386 2.91 13.57 -2.20
N PHE A 387 2.66 12.30 -1.88
CA PHE A 387 1.56 11.54 -2.44
C PHE A 387 1.10 10.40 -1.53
N ALA A 388 -0.17 10.02 -1.65
CA ALA A 388 -0.75 8.81 -1.10
C ALA A 388 -1.20 7.91 -2.25
N ALA A 389 -0.64 6.70 -2.32
CA ALA A 389 -1.03 5.68 -3.28
C ALA A 389 -2.15 4.82 -2.70
N LEU A 390 -3.29 4.77 -3.39
CA LEU A 390 -4.49 4.02 -3.04
C LEU A 390 -4.59 2.83 -4.00
N ARG A 391 -4.39 1.63 -3.47
CA ARG A 391 -4.58 0.38 -4.23
C ARG A 391 -5.98 -0.18 -3.97
N HIS A 392 -6.72 -0.51 -5.03
CA HIS A 392 -8.01 -1.18 -4.90
C HIS A 392 -7.90 -2.55 -4.19
N LEU A 393 -8.92 -2.90 -3.41
CA LEU A 393 -9.03 -4.16 -2.67
C LEU A 393 -10.18 -5.02 -3.20
N GLY A 394 -9.98 -6.34 -3.18
CA GLY A 394 -10.92 -7.31 -3.75
C GLY A 394 -12.31 -7.34 -3.13
N GLU A 395 -12.39 -7.12 -1.82
CA GLU A 395 -13.66 -7.03 -1.08
C GLU A 395 -14.30 -5.62 -1.18
N GLY A 396 -13.74 -4.75 -2.02
CA GLY A 396 -14.09 -3.35 -2.12
C GLY A 396 -13.23 -2.45 -1.22
N GLY A 397 -13.19 -1.17 -1.55
CA GLY A 397 -12.37 -0.19 -0.86
C GLY A 397 -10.92 -0.14 -1.34
N TYR A 398 -10.08 0.53 -0.54
CA TYR A 398 -8.71 0.86 -0.92
C TYR A 398 -7.75 0.62 0.23
N HIS A 399 -6.49 0.35 -0.08
CA HIS A 399 -5.38 0.39 0.86
C HIS A 399 -4.50 1.59 0.53
N VAL A 400 -4.20 2.44 1.52
CA VAL A 400 -3.22 3.52 1.36
C VAL A 400 -1.82 3.04 1.74
N ASP A 401 -1.00 2.74 0.74
CA ASP A 401 0.44 2.54 0.91
C ASP A 401 1.19 2.60 -0.44
N PRO A 402 2.27 3.40 -0.58
CA PRO A 402 2.81 4.30 0.43
C PRO A 402 2.07 5.64 0.54
N CYS A 403 2.18 6.29 1.72
CA CYS A 403 1.87 7.70 1.93
C CYS A 403 3.15 8.47 2.24
N ILE A 404 3.64 9.22 1.26
CA ILE A 404 4.96 9.86 1.25
C ILE A 404 4.82 11.37 1.36
N ALA A 405 5.62 11.96 2.24
CA ALA A 405 5.98 13.37 2.18
C ALA A 405 7.44 13.47 1.73
N ALA A 406 7.72 14.32 0.75
CA ALA A 406 9.06 14.50 0.23
C ALA A 406 10.02 15.01 1.33
N PRO A 407 11.32 14.69 1.26
CA PRO A 407 12.34 15.33 2.10
C PRO A 407 12.21 16.86 2.05
N GLY A 408 12.05 17.51 3.21
CA GLY A 408 11.90 18.96 3.30
C GLY A 408 10.47 19.50 3.08
N ALA A 409 9.50 18.62 2.80
CA ALA A 409 8.10 19.04 2.68
C ALA A 409 7.56 19.66 3.99
N PRO A 410 6.61 20.60 3.91
CA PRO A 410 5.99 21.20 5.09
C PRO A 410 5.42 20.15 6.03
N LYS A 411 5.49 20.42 7.34
CA LYS A 411 4.89 19.53 8.33
C LYS A 411 3.38 19.40 8.07
N GLY A 412 2.88 18.16 8.06
CA GLY A 412 1.45 17.87 7.92
C GLY A 412 1.03 17.42 6.52
N ILE A 413 1.93 17.36 5.54
CA ILE A 413 1.61 16.85 4.19
C ILE A 413 1.01 15.43 4.24
N SER A 414 1.60 14.50 4.99
CA SER A 414 1.00 13.16 5.16
C SER A 414 -0.40 13.21 5.75
N ASP A 415 -0.66 14.10 6.72
CA ASP A 415 -1.97 14.23 7.36
C ASP A 415 -3.00 14.83 6.40
N LEU A 416 -2.57 15.78 5.57
CA LEU A 416 -3.37 16.33 4.48
C LEU A 416 -3.72 15.27 3.44
N LEU A 417 -2.75 14.46 3.01
CA LEU A 417 -2.95 13.40 2.01
C LEU A 417 -3.92 12.33 2.49
N ILE A 418 -3.85 11.91 3.76
CA ILE A 418 -4.81 10.94 4.33
C ILE A 418 -6.22 11.53 4.43
N VAL A 419 -6.36 12.79 4.86
CA VAL A 419 -7.67 13.46 4.89
C VAL A 419 -8.23 13.65 3.48
N ALA A 420 -7.40 13.99 2.50
CA ALA A 420 -7.78 14.14 1.10
C ALA A 420 -8.20 12.79 0.49
N ALA A 421 -7.46 11.71 0.75
CA ALA A 421 -7.84 10.36 0.34
C ALA A 421 -9.20 9.94 0.93
N MET A 422 -9.41 10.17 2.24
CA MET A 422 -10.72 9.92 2.85
C MET A 422 -11.83 10.79 2.24
N ALA A 423 -11.57 12.07 1.94
CA ALA A 423 -12.56 12.94 1.31
C ALA A 423 -12.97 12.45 -0.10
N LEU A 424 -11.99 12.03 -0.91
CA LEU A 424 -12.23 11.42 -2.22
C LEU A 424 -13.07 10.15 -2.11
N LEU A 425 -12.69 9.23 -1.22
CA LEU A 425 -13.41 7.98 -0.99
C LEU A 425 -14.80 8.20 -0.38
N HIS A 426 -14.95 9.23 0.45
CA HIS A 426 -16.24 9.64 0.99
C HIS A 426 -17.22 9.98 -0.13
N ARG A 427 -16.81 10.83 -1.08
CA ARG A 427 -17.63 11.19 -2.26
C ARG A 427 -17.90 9.99 -3.16
N ALA A 428 -16.99 9.02 -3.24
CA ALA A 428 -17.23 7.77 -3.97
C ALA A 428 -18.23 6.82 -3.29
N GLY A 429 -18.59 7.06 -2.03
CA GLY A 429 -19.42 6.14 -1.23
C GLY A 429 -18.63 4.94 -0.68
N VAL A 430 -17.30 5.01 -0.70
CA VAL A 430 -16.43 3.93 -0.21
C VAL A 430 -16.28 4.05 1.31
N SER A 431 -16.52 2.95 2.01
CA SER A 431 -16.51 2.86 3.48
C SER A 431 -15.27 2.17 4.06
N TYR A 432 -14.32 1.77 3.23
CA TYR A 432 -13.15 1.00 3.65
C TYR A 432 -11.86 1.60 3.07
N LEU A 433 -11.03 2.14 3.96
CA LEU A 433 -9.66 2.55 3.68
C LEU A 433 -8.71 1.84 4.64
N GLY A 434 -8.07 0.76 4.17
CA GLY A 434 -7.01 0.09 4.90
C GLY A 434 -5.86 1.08 5.16
N PHE A 435 -5.46 1.21 6.42
CA PHE A 435 -4.50 2.22 6.89
C PHE A 435 -3.17 1.62 7.35
N GLY A 436 -2.95 0.35 7.04
CA GLY A 436 -1.77 -0.41 7.39
C GLY A 436 -1.93 -1.20 8.69
N PHE A 437 -0.81 -1.61 9.25
CA PHE A 437 -0.77 -2.60 10.33
C PHE A 437 -0.24 -2.02 11.62
N GLU A 438 -1.01 -2.19 12.67
CA GLU A 438 -0.60 -1.97 14.05
C GLU A 438 -0.10 -3.29 14.64
N PRO A 439 1.18 -3.39 14.98
CA PRO A 439 1.70 -4.61 15.58
C PRO A 439 1.12 -4.85 16.98
N VAL A 440 0.88 -6.11 17.36
CA VAL A 440 0.41 -6.46 18.70
C VAL A 440 1.57 -6.32 19.68
N ASP A 441 1.42 -5.50 20.72
CA ASP A 441 2.50 -5.21 21.68
C ASP A 441 2.89 -6.44 22.53
N ALA A 442 1.91 -7.24 22.91
CA ALA A 442 2.09 -8.45 23.70
C ALA A 442 1.10 -9.53 23.28
N LEU A 443 1.60 -10.72 22.99
CA LEU A 443 0.76 -11.85 22.59
C LEU A 443 -0.04 -12.37 23.79
N ALA A 444 -1.36 -12.43 23.62
CA ALA A 444 -2.26 -13.17 24.48
C ALA A 444 -2.22 -14.68 24.14
N ARG A 445 -2.93 -15.52 24.91
CA ARG A 445 -2.91 -16.97 24.68
C ARG A 445 -3.72 -17.32 23.43
N GLU A 446 -4.82 -16.63 23.23
CA GLU A 446 -5.72 -16.68 22.08
C GLU A 446 -5.07 -16.21 20.77
N ASP A 447 -3.96 -15.46 20.84
CA ASP A 447 -3.21 -15.04 19.67
C ASP A 447 -2.40 -16.17 19.04
N ILE A 448 -2.26 -17.32 19.73
CA ILE A 448 -1.49 -18.47 19.25
C ILE A 448 -2.39 -19.71 19.20
N SER A 449 -2.42 -20.37 18.04
CA SER A 449 -3.12 -21.66 17.87
C SER A 449 -2.21 -22.72 17.25
N GLY A 450 -2.61 -23.99 17.35
CA GLY A 450 -1.86 -25.12 16.81
C GLY A 450 -0.51 -25.38 17.49
N MET A 451 -0.38 -25.02 18.78
CA MET A 451 0.85 -25.15 19.57
C MET A 451 0.55 -25.69 20.98
N ALA A 452 1.44 -26.53 21.53
CA ALA A 452 1.30 -27.05 22.89
C ALA A 452 1.46 -25.95 23.96
N SER A 453 0.69 -26.05 25.06
CA SER A 453 0.61 -25.01 26.10
C SER A 453 1.96 -24.51 26.66
N PRO A 454 2.97 -25.35 26.95
CA PRO A 454 4.27 -24.86 27.42
C PRO A 454 4.99 -24.00 26.39
N LEU A 455 4.87 -24.35 25.11
CA LEU A 455 5.54 -23.66 24.02
C LEU A 455 4.87 -22.33 23.67
N VAL A 456 3.56 -22.21 23.92
CA VAL A 456 2.84 -20.94 23.86
C VAL A 456 3.45 -19.93 24.85
N GLY A 457 3.73 -20.37 26.08
CA GLY A 457 4.40 -19.53 27.09
C GLY A 457 5.75 -18.98 26.61
N LEU A 458 6.62 -19.86 26.13
CA LEU A 458 7.94 -19.49 25.60
C LEU A 458 7.83 -18.56 24.38
N THR A 459 6.90 -18.83 23.47
CA THR A 459 6.70 -18.01 22.26
C THR A 459 6.28 -16.59 22.62
N ARG A 460 5.38 -16.43 23.60
CA ARG A 460 4.94 -15.12 24.10
C ARG A 460 6.09 -14.33 24.73
N GLU A 461 6.92 -14.99 25.54
CA GLU A 461 8.09 -14.39 26.17
C GLU A 461 9.11 -13.92 25.11
N LEU A 462 9.44 -14.79 24.15
CA LEU A 462 10.36 -14.48 23.06
C LEU A 462 9.81 -13.35 22.17
N TYR A 463 8.52 -13.36 21.86
CA TYR A 463 7.87 -12.29 21.11
C TYR A 463 7.98 -10.95 21.86
N GLY A 464 7.57 -10.88 23.13
CA GLY A 464 7.65 -9.63 23.89
C GLY A 464 9.07 -9.09 23.96
N HIS A 465 10.05 -9.98 24.19
CA HIS A 465 11.46 -9.61 24.23
C HIS A 465 12.00 -9.08 22.89
N THR A 466 11.60 -9.66 21.76
CA THR A 466 12.00 -9.18 20.43
C THR A 466 11.25 -7.92 20.02
N PHE A 467 9.96 -7.82 20.34
CA PHE A 467 9.08 -6.72 19.99
C PHE A 467 9.51 -5.39 20.61
N HIS A 468 9.81 -5.36 21.91
CA HIS A 468 10.29 -4.15 22.60
C HIS A 468 11.59 -3.58 22.04
N ARG A 469 12.33 -4.37 21.23
CA ARG A 469 13.60 -3.98 20.62
C ARG A 469 13.44 -3.54 19.17
N LEU A 470 12.25 -3.68 18.60
CA LEU A 470 11.96 -3.16 17.28
C LEU A 470 11.65 -1.65 17.35
N PRO A 471 12.04 -0.87 16.33
CA PRO A 471 11.84 0.58 16.24
C PRO A 471 10.38 0.93 15.89
N LEU A 472 9.40 0.28 16.51
CA LEU A 472 7.98 0.43 16.16
C LEU A 472 7.27 1.55 16.95
N HIS A 473 8.04 2.28 17.77
CA HIS A 473 7.56 3.39 18.59
C HIS A 473 6.81 4.44 17.75
N GLY A 474 5.62 4.82 18.22
CA GLY A 474 4.82 5.88 17.61
C GLY A 474 3.85 5.46 16.50
N LYS A 475 3.92 4.21 15.99
CA LYS A 475 2.95 3.72 14.99
C LYS A 475 1.51 3.75 15.51
N LYS A 476 1.30 3.27 16.73
CA LYS A 476 -0.01 3.31 17.39
C LYS A 476 -0.55 4.73 17.52
N ALA A 477 0.26 5.66 18.05
CA ALA A 477 -0.12 7.07 18.15
C ALA A 477 -0.42 7.70 16.77
N TYR A 478 0.31 7.30 15.73
CA TYR A 478 0.04 7.71 14.35
C TYR A 478 -1.28 7.15 13.82
N HIS A 479 -1.67 5.92 14.13
CA HIS A 479 -2.99 5.38 13.77
C HIS A 479 -4.10 6.04 14.56
N ASP A 480 -3.98 6.08 15.89
CA ASP A 480 -5.01 6.56 16.81
C ASP A 480 -5.41 8.02 16.53
N LYS A 481 -4.49 8.86 16.03
CA LYS A 481 -4.81 10.25 15.69
C LYS A 481 -5.84 10.38 14.56
N PHE A 482 -5.97 9.37 13.69
CA PHE A 482 -6.94 9.32 12.60
C PHE A 482 -8.24 8.61 12.95
N ARG A 483 -8.38 8.07 14.18
CA ARG A 483 -9.61 7.40 14.66
C ARG A 483 -10.06 6.26 13.73
N PRO A 484 -9.26 5.19 13.59
CA PRO A 484 -9.69 3.99 12.87
C PRO A 484 -10.95 3.37 13.47
N ASP A 485 -11.70 2.69 12.60
CA ASP A 485 -12.96 2.03 12.89
C ASP A 485 -12.69 0.65 13.53
N PRO A 486 -12.95 0.48 14.85
CA PRO A 486 -12.65 -0.77 15.54
C PRO A 486 -13.54 -1.93 15.09
N GLU A 487 -14.68 -1.67 14.44
CA GLU A 487 -15.57 -2.73 13.95
C GLU A 487 -15.02 -3.38 12.66
N GLN A 488 -14.17 -2.65 11.93
CA GLN A 488 -13.57 -3.11 10.67
C GLN A 488 -12.13 -3.62 10.83
N ASP A 489 -11.54 -3.47 12.02
CA ASP A 489 -10.22 -3.99 12.33
C ASP A 489 -10.17 -5.52 12.16
N SER A 490 -9.05 -6.02 11.63
CA SER A 490 -8.87 -7.45 11.38
C SER A 490 -7.50 -7.94 11.85
N GLY A 491 -7.44 -9.15 12.40
CA GLY A 491 -6.19 -9.76 12.84
C GLY A 491 -5.30 -10.19 11.67
N LEU A 492 -3.99 -10.05 11.83
CA LEU A 492 -2.97 -10.51 10.89
C LEU A 492 -2.10 -11.58 11.51
N TYR A 493 -1.90 -12.65 10.76
CA TYR A 493 -1.33 -13.88 11.29
C TYR A 493 -0.06 -14.30 10.53
N LEU A 494 0.89 -14.83 11.29
CA LEU A 494 1.90 -15.73 10.78
C LEU A 494 1.31 -17.13 10.79
N VAL A 495 1.50 -17.89 9.72
CA VAL A 495 0.95 -19.25 9.62
C VAL A 495 2.03 -20.22 9.18
N PHE A 496 2.15 -21.33 9.90
CA PHE A 496 3.13 -22.37 9.67
C PHE A 496 2.42 -23.72 9.40
N PRO A 497 2.34 -24.14 8.13
CA PRO A 497 1.85 -25.46 7.78
C PRO A 497 2.75 -26.58 8.33
N GLY A 498 2.14 -27.66 8.81
CA GLY A 498 2.86 -28.83 9.35
C GLY A 498 3.13 -28.79 10.86
N GLY A 499 2.43 -27.94 11.61
CA GLY A 499 2.58 -27.80 13.06
C GLY A 499 3.66 -26.79 13.43
N LEU A 500 4.50 -27.15 14.40
CA LEU A 500 5.45 -26.21 15.01
C LEU A 500 6.45 -25.62 13.99
N PRO A 501 6.71 -24.31 14.03
CA PRO A 501 7.64 -23.67 13.12
C PRO A 501 9.05 -24.21 13.34
N GLY A 502 9.65 -24.75 12.27
CA GLY A 502 11.05 -25.16 12.27
C GLY A 502 12.00 -23.95 12.27
N PRO A 503 13.29 -24.13 12.64
CA PRO A 503 14.27 -23.04 12.67
C PRO A 503 14.42 -22.28 11.35
N ARG A 504 14.27 -22.98 10.21
CA ARG A 504 14.31 -22.38 8.88
C ARG A 504 13.13 -21.44 8.63
N GLN A 505 11.92 -21.82 9.04
CA GLN A 505 10.74 -20.97 8.91
C GLN A 505 10.90 -19.70 9.75
N PHE A 506 11.31 -19.84 11.00
CA PHE A 506 11.53 -18.69 11.88
C PHE A 506 12.57 -17.71 11.31
N LEU A 507 13.72 -18.22 10.86
CA LEU A 507 14.77 -17.39 10.26
C LEU A 507 14.32 -16.74 8.96
N ALA A 508 13.54 -17.46 8.15
CA ALA A 508 12.97 -16.94 6.91
C ALA A 508 12.04 -15.74 7.19
N MET A 509 11.17 -15.83 8.20
CA MET A 509 10.26 -14.74 8.60
C MET A 509 11.02 -13.50 9.07
N ILE A 510 12.10 -13.68 9.85
CA ILE A 510 12.95 -12.56 10.29
C ILE A 510 13.63 -11.87 9.10
N HIS A 511 14.19 -12.65 8.17
CA HIS A 511 14.82 -12.10 6.97
C HIS A 511 13.82 -11.44 6.01
N MET A 512 12.58 -11.94 5.96
CA MET A 512 11.49 -11.34 5.22
C MET A 512 11.12 -9.96 5.75
N ALA A 513 11.09 -9.80 7.07
CA ALA A 513 10.83 -8.51 7.73
C ALA A 513 12.00 -7.50 7.61
N ASN A 514 13.09 -7.89 6.94
CA ASN A 514 14.36 -7.14 6.87
C ASN A 514 14.92 -6.75 8.26
N ILE A 515 14.58 -7.53 9.29
CA ILE A 515 15.08 -7.32 10.64
C ILE A 515 16.48 -7.93 10.69
N SER A 516 17.51 -7.08 10.77
CA SER A 516 18.89 -7.55 10.92
C SER A 516 19.13 -8.06 12.34
N LEU A 517 19.13 -9.38 12.52
CA LEU A 517 19.53 -10.06 13.76
C LEU A 517 20.90 -9.58 14.27
N ARG A 518 21.86 -9.36 13.36
CA ARG A 518 23.19 -8.86 13.72
C ARG A 518 23.14 -7.46 14.33
N LYS A 519 22.31 -6.55 13.79
CA LYS A 519 22.14 -5.22 14.37
C LYS A 519 21.43 -5.27 15.72
N LEU A 520 20.49 -6.20 15.90
CA LEU A 520 19.74 -6.39 17.14
C LEU A 520 20.67 -6.95 18.26
N VAL A 521 21.48 -7.97 17.95
CA VAL A 521 22.49 -8.52 18.86
C VAL A 521 23.62 -7.53 19.15
N LEU A 522 24.06 -6.75 18.15
CA LEU A 522 25.06 -5.70 18.35
C LEU A 522 24.52 -4.55 19.22
N ALA A 523 23.23 -4.23 19.08
CA ALA A 523 22.55 -3.28 19.97
C ALA A 523 22.49 -3.84 21.41
N ASP A 524 22.23 -5.14 21.59
CA ASP A 524 22.27 -5.79 22.90
C ASP A 524 23.64 -5.74 23.54
N LEU A 525 24.68 -6.08 22.78
CA LEU A 525 26.07 -6.02 23.26
C LEU A 525 26.44 -4.59 23.66
N ARG A 526 26.03 -3.57 22.89
CA ARG A 526 26.25 -2.16 23.25
C ARG A 526 25.49 -1.75 24.51
N ALA A 527 24.23 -2.15 24.65
CA ALA A 527 23.42 -1.85 25.84
C ALA A 527 23.97 -2.52 27.11
N LEU A 528 24.46 -3.77 27.00
CA LEU A 528 25.12 -4.49 28.09
C LEU A 528 26.46 -3.87 28.47
N VAL A 529 27.24 -3.42 27.48
CA VAL A 529 28.52 -2.73 27.71
C VAL A 529 28.29 -1.36 28.38
N SER A 530 27.29 -0.59 27.96
CA SER A 530 26.93 0.67 28.62
C SER A 530 26.48 0.43 30.07
N ARG A 531 25.61 -0.57 30.33
CA ARG A 531 25.20 -0.93 31.70
C ARG A 531 26.36 -1.39 32.59
N ARG A 532 27.40 -2.02 32.02
CA ARG A 532 28.61 -2.39 32.78
C ARG A 532 29.51 -1.17 33.05
N LYS A 533 29.54 -0.20 32.14
CA LYS A 533 30.30 1.05 32.30
C LYS A 533 29.69 1.95 33.39
N ASP A 534 28.37 1.98 33.49
CA ASP A 534 27.65 2.72 34.55
C ASP A 534 27.74 2.03 35.93
N LYS A 535 28.16 0.76 35.99
CA LYS A 535 28.29 -0.03 37.23
C LYS A 535 29.74 -0.12 37.75
N ALA A 536 30.69 0.55 37.11
CA ALA A 536 32.06 0.65 37.60
C ALA A 536 32.11 1.67 38.75
N PRO A 537 32.63 1.31 39.95
CA PRO A 537 32.69 2.23 41.07
C PRO A 537 33.67 3.38 40.76
N SER A 538 33.22 4.61 40.97
CA SER A 538 34.06 5.81 40.91
C SER A 538 35.16 5.76 41.98
N PRO A 539 36.38 6.23 41.70
CA PRO A 539 37.48 6.18 42.68
C PRO A 539 37.14 7.05 43.90
N PRO A 540 37.60 6.66 45.11
CA PRO A 540 37.22 7.35 46.34
C PRO A 540 37.87 8.74 46.43
N THR A 541 37.03 9.75 46.63
CA THR A 541 37.41 11.13 46.92
C THR A 541 37.84 11.26 48.38
N PRO A 542 38.97 11.92 48.71
CA PRO A 542 39.46 12.01 50.09
C PRO A 542 38.58 12.93 50.96
N SER A 543 38.34 12.51 52.19
CA SER A 543 37.53 13.20 53.20
C SER A 543 38.20 14.48 53.71
N SER A 544 37.58 15.64 53.48
CA SER A 544 37.92 16.89 54.15
C SER A 544 37.19 17.01 55.48
N GLN A 545 37.95 17.21 56.56
CA GLN A 545 37.51 17.49 57.92
C GLN A 545 36.68 18.79 57.99
N SER A 546 35.63 18.79 58.81
CA SER A 546 34.86 19.97 59.18
C SER A 546 35.60 20.82 60.23
N PRO A 547 35.68 22.15 60.10
CA PRO A 547 36.15 23.01 61.18
C PRO A 547 34.98 23.50 62.05
N GLY A 548 35.21 23.46 63.37
CA GLY A 548 34.35 24.02 64.40
C GLY A 548 34.51 25.53 64.59
N ASP A 549 33.68 26.03 65.50
CA ASP A 549 33.32 27.42 65.75
C ASP A 549 34.43 28.38 66.25
N HIS A 550 34.15 29.68 66.00
CA HIS A 550 34.46 30.88 66.81
C HIS A 550 35.84 31.61 66.64
N PRO A 551 36.00 32.89 67.06
CA PRO A 551 35.58 34.10 66.32
C PRO A 551 36.62 35.28 66.36
N VAL A 552 36.25 36.43 65.77
CA VAL A 552 36.74 37.82 66.04
C VAL A 552 38.17 38.27 65.60
N ALA A 553 38.20 39.53 65.12
CA ALA A 553 39.31 40.47 64.86
C ALA A 553 40.22 40.16 63.65
N GLY A 554 40.62 41.11 62.81
CA GLY A 554 40.68 42.57 62.93
C GLY A 554 42.07 43.04 62.52
N ASN A 555 42.18 43.57 61.30
CA ASN A 555 43.23 44.39 60.68
C ASN A 555 44.73 44.05 60.80
N GLY A 556 45.35 43.96 59.62
CA GLY A 556 46.77 44.09 59.33
C GLY A 556 46.98 44.07 57.83
#